data_AF-A0A1E7JC59-F1
#
_entry.id   AF-A0A1E7JC59-F1
#
_cell.length_a   1.000
_cell.length_b   1.000
_cell.length_c   1.000
_cell.angle_alpha   90.00
_cell.angle_beta   90.00
_cell.angle_gamma   90.00
#
_symmetry.space_group_name_H-M   'P 1'
#
loop_
_entity.id
_entity.type
_entity.pdbx_description
1 polymer ?
#
loop_
_entity_poly.entity_id
_entity_poly.type
_entity_poly.pdbx_seq_one_letter_code
_entity_poly.pdbx_strand_id
1 'polypeptide(L)'
;MSGLFPIMRDWQAFVGMHFIFAALKSGSLKALSTPSSRHDLIQRLDLKRPETLEALLDVGLSVKKLACKKRCIYLFLSSVL
;
A
#
# COMPACT_ATOMS: atom_id res chain seq x y z
N MET A 1 -5.39 4.83 29.48
CA MET A 1 -5.74 3.48 28.99
C MET A 1 -4.67 3.07 28.00
N SER A 2 -3.66 2.33 28.46
CA SER A 2 -2.30 2.44 27.89
C SER A 2 -1.64 1.08 27.65
N GLY A 3 -2.41 0.06 27.28
CA GLY A 3 -1.88 -1.29 26.95
C GLY A 3 -2.15 -1.75 25.52
N LEU A 4 -3.32 -1.39 24.95
CA LEU A 4 -3.74 -1.86 23.63
C LEU A 4 -3.13 -1.04 22.47
N PHE A 5 -2.90 0.25 22.71
CA PHE A 5 -2.45 1.19 21.69
C PHE A 5 -1.03 0.92 21.14
N PRO A 6 -0.04 0.51 21.96
CA PRO A 6 1.28 0.09 21.47
C PRO A 6 1.19 -1.17 20.60
N ILE A 7 0.45 -2.19 21.07
CA ILE A 7 0.27 -3.47 20.35
C ILE A 7 -0.38 -3.24 18.98
N MET A 8 -1.40 -2.37 18.90
CA MET A 8 -2.02 -1.99 17.64
C MET A 8 -1.06 -1.28 16.68
N ARG A 9 -0.14 -0.46 17.19
CA ARG A 9 0.89 0.20 16.35
C ARG A 9 1.91 -0.80 15.82
N ASP A 10 2.35 -1.74 16.64
CA ASP A 10 3.31 -2.78 16.22
C ASP A 10 2.69 -3.69 15.15
N TRP A 11 1.42 -4.05 15.32
CA TRP A 11 0.65 -4.76 14.29
C TRP A 11 0.57 -3.98 12.98
N GLN A 12 0.27 -2.68 13.03
CA GLN A 12 0.20 -1.83 11.84
C GLN A 12 1.55 -1.73 11.12
N ALA A 13 2.66 -1.66 11.87
CA ALA A 13 4.00 -1.66 11.31
C ALA A 13 4.34 -2.99 10.61
N PHE A 14 3.96 -4.12 11.24
CA PHE A 14 4.14 -5.45 10.67
C PHE A 14 3.37 -5.64 9.37
N VAL A 15 2.09 -5.27 9.33
CA VAL A 15 1.27 -5.30 8.11
C VAL A 15 1.84 -4.36 7.04
N GLY A 16 2.32 -3.18 7.44
CA GLY A 16 2.98 -2.24 6.53
C GLY A 16 4.26 -2.79 5.89
N MET A 17 5.07 -3.54 6.63
CA MET A 17 6.27 -4.21 6.11
C MET A 17 5.89 -5.28 5.08
N HIS A 18 4.88 -6.11 5.37
CA HIS A 18 4.39 -7.12 4.43
C HIS A 18 3.81 -6.50 3.16
N PHE A 19 3.11 -5.36 3.27
CA PHE A 19 2.64 -4.60 2.12
C PHE A 19 3.82 -4.15 1.23
N ILE A 20 4.87 -3.55 1.82
CA ILE A 20 6.06 -3.09 1.07
C ILE A 20 6.75 -4.27 0.39
N PHE A 21 6.90 -5.39 1.09
CA PHE A 21 7.50 -6.60 0.54
C PHE A 21 6.69 -7.17 -0.64
N ALA A 22 5.37 -7.23 -0.52
CA ALA A 22 4.49 -7.67 -1.59
C ALA A 22 4.60 -6.73 -2.81
N ALA A 23 4.56 -5.42 -2.59
CA ALA A 23 4.67 -4.40 -3.63
C ALA A 23 6.05 -4.40 -4.33
N LEU A 24 7.13 -4.70 -3.60
CA LEU A 24 8.46 -4.93 -4.17
C LEU A 24 8.48 -6.16 -5.06
N LYS A 25 7.98 -7.29 -4.55
CA LYS A 25 8.01 -8.58 -5.27
C LYS A 25 7.12 -8.57 -6.52
N SER A 26 6.02 -7.85 -6.51
CA SER A 26 5.11 -7.71 -7.66
C SER A 26 5.56 -6.66 -8.69
N GLY A 27 6.67 -5.94 -8.44
CA GLY A 27 7.07 -4.80 -9.27
C GLY A 27 6.14 -3.57 -9.16
N SER A 28 5.12 -3.65 -8.32
CA SER A 28 4.11 -2.59 -8.14
C SER A 28 4.66 -1.35 -7.45
N LEU A 29 5.76 -1.48 -6.70
CA LEU A 29 6.40 -0.34 -6.03
C LEU A 29 6.82 0.75 -7.03
N LYS A 30 7.34 0.36 -8.20
CA LYS A 30 7.76 1.30 -9.25
C LYS A 30 6.54 1.98 -9.89
N ALA A 31 5.45 1.25 -10.09
CA ALA A 31 4.21 1.82 -10.62
C ALA A 31 3.55 2.81 -9.62
N LEU A 32 3.64 2.52 -8.33
CA LEU A 32 3.12 3.36 -7.23
C LEU A 32 4.04 4.53 -6.86
N SER A 33 5.24 4.61 -7.43
CA SER A 33 6.15 5.76 -7.28
C SER A 33 5.63 6.99 -8.02
N THR A 34 4.78 6.79 -9.02
CA THR A 34 4.04 7.86 -9.71
C THR A 34 2.56 7.80 -9.34
N PRO A 35 1.89 8.93 -9.11
CA PRO A 35 0.44 8.95 -8.91
C PRO A 35 -0.26 8.23 -10.07
N SER A 36 -0.94 7.14 -9.75
CA SER A 36 -1.61 6.29 -10.74
C SER A 36 -3.02 5.97 -10.28
N SER A 37 -3.98 5.87 -11.20
CA SER A 37 -5.32 5.40 -10.84
C SER A 37 -5.30 3.88 -10.59
N ARG A 38 -6.33 3.35 -9.90
CA ARG A 38 -6.48 1.89 -9.74
C ARG A 38 -6.52 1.19 -11.10
N HIS A 39 -7.24 1.77 -12.06
CA HIS A 39 -7.36 1.22 -13.40
C HIS A 39 -6.01 1.18 -14.12
N ASP A 40 -5.23 2.26 -14.04
CA ASP A 40 -3.89 2.31 -14.63
C ASP A 40 -2.95 1.27 -13.99
N LEU A 41 -3.04 1.06 -12.67
CA LEU A 41 -2.24 0.07 -11.96
C LEU A 41 -2.61 -1.35 -12.39
N ILE A 42 -3.90 -1.66 -12.52
CA ILE A 42 -4.38 -2.97 -12.98
C ILE A 42 -3.88 -3.24 -14.41
N GLN A 43 -3.99 -2.26 -15.31
CA GLN A 43 -3.51 -2.39 -16.69
C GLN A 43 -1.98 -2.52 -16.79
N ARG A 44 -1.23 -1.71 -16.03
CA ARG A 44 0.25 -1.71 -16.08
C ARG A 44 0.89 -2.95 -15.48
N LEU A 45 0.25 -3.55 -14.48
CA LEU A 45 0.83 -4.66 -13.73
C LEU A 45 0.40 -6.04 -14.27
N ASP A 46 -0.46 -6.09 -15.29
CA ASP A 46 -0.96 -7.30 -15.96
C ASP A 46 -1.24 -8.46 -14.97
N LEU A 47 -1.96 -8.12 -13.89
CA LEU A 47 -2.11 -9.04 -12.77
C LEU A 47 -3.20 -10.07 -13.07
N LYS A 48 -2.87 -11.34 -12.84
CA LYS A 48 -3.80 -12.47 -12.97
C LYS A 48 -5.04 -12.39 -12.08
N ARG A 49 -5.00 -11.59 -11.00
CA ARG A 49 -6.08 -11.42 -10.01
C ARG A 49 -6.16 -9.95 -9.55
N PRO A 50 -6.88 -9.08 -10.27
CA PRO A 50 -6.96 -7.66 -9.95
C PRO A 50 -7.54 -7.38 -8.56
N GLU A 51 -8.41 -8.26 -8.05
CA GLU A 51 -9.02 -8.14 -6.72
C GLU A 51 -7.97 -8.22 -5.61
N THR A 52 -6.90 -8.98 -5.83
CA THR A 52 -5.78 -9.09 -4.88
C THR A 52 -5.00 -7.78 -4.82
N LEU A 53 -4.82 -7.10 -5.95
CA LEU A 53 -4.21 -5.78 -5.99
C LEU A 53 -5.10 -4.75 -5.31
N GLU A 54 -6.41 -4.78 -5.55
CA GLU A 54 -7.34 -3.85 -4.91
C GLU A 54 -7.32 -3.99 -3.39
N ALA A 55 -7.39 -5.22 -2.87
CA ALA A 55 -7.26 -5.50 -1.45
C ALA A 55 -5.91 -5.02 -0.91
N LEU A 56 -4.82 -5.22 -1.65
CA LEU A 56 -3.49 -4.74 -1.26
C LEU A 56 -3.44 -3.20 -1.19
N LEU A 57 -4.05 -2.49 -2.14
CA LEU A 57 -4.14 -1.03 -2.13
C LEU A 57 -4.96 -0.52 -0.96
N ASP A 58 -6.07 -1.19 -0.63
CA ASP A 58 -6.89 -0.85 0.55
C ASP A 58 -6.12 -1.04 1.85
N VAL A 59 -5.35 -2.13 1.96
CA VAL A 59 -4.45 -2.36 3.09
C VAL A 59 -3.39 -1.25 3.14
N GLY A 60 -2.73 -0.92 2.03
CA GLY A 60 -1.71 0.12 1.96
C GLY A 60 -2.22 1.51 2.38
N LEU A 61 -3.45 1.86 2.01
CA LEU A 61 -4.13 3.09 2.42
C LEU A 61 -4.47 3.08 3.92
N SER A 62 -5.00 1.96 4.42
CA SER A 62 -5.39 1.84 5.84
C SER A 62 -4.19 1.89 6.79
N VAL A 63 -3.04 1.29 6.40
CA VAL A 63 -1.80 1.37 7.17
C VAL A 63 -1.01 2.67 6.94
N LYS A 64 -1.55 3.60 6.15
CA LYS A 64 -0.93 4.89 5.79
C LYS A 64 0.43 4.76 5.08
N LYS A 65 0.67 3.65 4.38
CA LYS A 65 1.84 3.47 3.50
C LYS A 65 1.57 3.98 2.08
N LEU A 66 0.30 4.07 1.71
CA LEU A 66 -0.17 4.72 0.50
C LEU A 66 -0.96 5.98 0.85
N ALA A 67 -0.97 6.93 -0.08
CA ALA A 67 -1.85 8.08 -0.05
C ALA A 67 -2.74 8.08 -1.29
N CYS A 68 -3.95 8.62 -1.14
CA CYS A 68 -4.88 8.82 -2.24
C CYS A 68 -5.15 10.32 -2.39
N LYS A 69 -4.94 10.86 -3.59
CA LYS A 69 -5.26 12.25 -3.94
C LYS A 69 -5.93 12.29 -5.30
N LYS A 70 -7.11 12.91 -5.38
CA LYS A 70 -7.90 13.03 -6.63
C LYS A 70 -8.05 11.69 -7.38
N ARG A 71 -8.35 10.60 -6.64
CA ARG A 71 -8.47 9.20 -7.15
C ARG A 71 -7.18 8.55 -7.67
N CYS A 72 -6.03 9.20 -7.52
CA CYS A 72 -4.73 8.59 -7.78
C CYS A 72 -4.09 8.11 -6.48
N ILE A 73 -3.48 6.93 -6.53
CA ILE A 73 -2.79 6.28 -5.42
C ILE A 73 -1.28 6.36 -5.66
N TYR A 74 -0.53 6.67 -4.60
CA TYR A 74 0.93 6.76 -4.62
C TYR A 74 1.53 6.43 -3.25
N LEU A 75 2.82 6.12 -3.22
CA LEU A 75 3.56 5.86 -1.97
C LEU A 75 3.58 7.10 -1.07
N PHE A 76 3.23 6.89 0.20
CA PHE A 76 3.34 7.92 1.23
C PHE A 76 4.72 7.82 1.90
N LEU A 77 5.64 8.70 1.49
CA LEU A 77 7.06 8.70 1.90
C LEU A 77 7.32 9.11 3.36
N SER A 78 6.29 9.47 4.13
CA SER A 78 6.48 9.99 5.51
C SER A 78 6.78 8.92 6.56
N SER A 79 7.14 7.69 6.17
CA SER A 79 7.47 6.59 7.10
C SER A 79 8.85 5.97 6.89
N VAL A 80 9.72 6.59 6.07
CA VAL A 80 11.08 6.09 5.76
C VAL A 80 12.17 7.04 6.31
N LEU A 81 11.78 8.08 7.06
CA LEU A 81 12.68 8.94 7.82
C LEU A 81 12.31 8.90 9.30
#